data_AF-A0A3G8ZLL2-F1
#
_entry.id   AF-A0A3G8ZLL2-F1
#
_cell.length_a   1.000
_cell.length_b   1.000
_cell.length_c   1.000
_cell.angle_alpha   90.00
_cell.angle_beta   90.00
_cell.angle_gamma   90.00
#
_symmetry.space_group_name_H-M   'P 1'
#
loop_
_entity.id
_entity.type
_entity.pdbx_description
1 polymer ?
#
loop_
_entity_poly.entity_id
_entity_poly.type
_entity_poly.pdbx_seq_one_letter_code
_entity_poly.pdbx_strand_id
1 'polypeptide(L)'
;MADGTEKPIEDVKVGDLVLATEPETGVTTAKQVLTLIRHAGPHIMVDLTLSDGTVLNATDGHPIWDATTKTFTKAIDVPVGDKVLTAAGGTATITTKYVHGQDLTAYNLEIEGIHTYYAGNTPILVHNTCTTSQKILSDPKSLKGLTPKQIDDLARNAGYEILPGKATASNPATRYYSPGTKQAVGFRVLPEGVAGQPGIKGSAYLRYFGGPLDGQRVKLGAP
;
A
#
# COMPACT_ATOMS: atom_id res chain seq x y z
N MET A 1 -12.30 3.35 -9.81
CA MET A 1 -11.32 2.52 -10.56
C MET A 1 -10.55 3.39 -11.56
N ALA A 2 -9.44 2.92 -12.12
CA ALA A 2 -8.63 3.71 -13.06
C ALA A 2 -9.35 4.04 -14.38
N ASP A 3 -10.36 3.25 -14.77
CA ASP A 3 -11.20 3.45 -15.96
C ASP A 3 -12.41 4.37 -15.71
N GLY A 4 -12.51 4.96 -14.52
CA GLY A 4 -13.61 5.82 -14.11
C GLY A 4 -14.84 5.08 -13.57
N THR A 5 -14.87 3.74 -13.59
CA THR A 5 -15.94 2.98 -12.96
C THR A 5 -15.83 2.97 -11.44
N GLU A 6 -16.94 2.72 -10.74
CA GLU A 6 -16.96 2.48 -9.30
C GLU A 6 -17.03 0.98 -9.01
N LYS A 7 -16.36 0.57 -7.94
CA LYS A 7 -16.33 -0.82 -7.50
C LYS A 7 -16.31 -0.87 -5.97
N PRO A 8 -17.18 -1.66 -5.33
CA PRO A 8 -17.10 -1.88 -3.88
C PRO A 8 -15.71 -2.36 -3.50
N ILE A 9 -15.17 -1.84 -2.38
CA ILE A 9 -13.78 -2.11 -1.99
C ILE A 9 -13.56 -3.58 -1.63
N GLU A 10 -14.60 -4.27 -1.18
CA GLU A 10 -14.62 -5.70 -0.91
C GLU A 10 -14.45 -6.57 -2.16
N ASP A 11 -14.82 -6.04 -3.33
CA ASP A 11 -14.80 -6.70 -4.64
C ASP A 11 -13.53 -6.39 -5.44
N VAL A 12 -12.73 -5.40 -5.00
CA VAL A 12 -11.42 -5.09 -5.58
C VAL A 12 -10.50 -6.30 -5.46
N LYS A 13 -9.71 -6.56 -6.51
CA LYS A 13 -8.81 -7.71 -6.60
C LYS A 13 -7.37 -7.25 -6.77
N VAL A 14 -6.43 -8.06 -6.30
CA VAL A 14 -5.01 -7.92 -6.67
C VAL A 14 -4.91 -7.94 -8.19
N GLY A 15 -4.21 -6.95 -8.76
CA GLY A 15 -4.14 -6.75 -10.20
C GLY A 15 -5.10 -5.71 -10.76
N ASP A 16 -6.15 -5.32 -10.05
CA ASP A 16 -7.03 -4.25 -10.49
C ASP A 16 -6.25 -2.92 -10.56
N LEU A 17 -6.61 -2.07 -11.53
CA LEU A 17 -6.05 -0.73 -11.64
C LEU A 17 -6.96 0.28 -10.94
N VAL A 18 -6.41 1.01 -9.98
CA VAL A 18 -7.09 2.10 -9.27
C VAL A 18 -6.46 3.43 -9.63
N LEU A 19 -7.25 4.49 -9.51
CA LEU A 19 -6.74 5.85 -9.59
C LEU A 19 -6.02 6.17 -8.28
N ALA A 20 -4.82 6.71 -8.39
CA ALA A 20 -4.01 7.05 -7.24
C ALA A 20 -3.14 8.28 -7.54
N THR A 21 -2.93 9.11 -6.52
CA THR A 21 -2.27 10.42 -6.68
C THR A 21 -1.06 10.50 -5.76
N GLU A 22 0.11 10.73 -6.34
CA GLU A 22 1.33 10.98 -5.59
C GLU A 22 1.21 12.31 -4.83
N PRO A 23 1.14 12.31 -3.49
CA PRO A 23 0.89 13.53 -2.71
C PRO A 23 2.00 14.58 -2.87
N GLU A 24 3.25 14.17 -3.11
CA GLU A 24 4.38 15.11 -3.28
C GLU A 24 4.32 15.87 -4.60
N THR A 25 3.90 15.19 -5.68
CA THR A 25 3.93 15.76 -7.04
C THR A 25 2.54 16.18 -7.54
N GLY A 26 1.47 15.71 -6.90
CA GLY A 26 0.09 15.85 -7.36
C GLY A 26 -0.23 15.02 -8.60
N VAL A 27 0.69 14.18 -9.08
CA VAL A 27 0.50 13.39 -10.30
C VAL A 27 -0.45 12.23 -10.03
N THR A 28 -1.58 12.25 -10.72
CA THR A 28 -2.58 11.17 -10.70
C THR A 28 -2.30 10.17 -11.81
N THR A 29 -2.18 8.88 -11.47
CA THR A 29 -1.95 7.79 -12.43
C THR A 29 -2.75 6.54 -12.08
N ALA A 30 -2.93 5.67 -13.06
CA ALA A 30 -3.43 4.32 -12.83
C ALA A 30 -2.34 3.48 -12.16
N LYS A 31 -2.66 2.82 -11.05
CA LYS A 31 -1.76 1.96 -10.30
C LYS A 31 -2.38 0.63 -9.97
N GLN A 32 -1.56 -0.42 -9.96
CA GLN A 32 -2.01 -1.75 -9.64
C GLN A 32 -2.23 -1.93 -8.13
N VAL A 33 -3.31 -2.61 -7.76
CA VAL A 33 -3.52 -3.13 -6.40
C VAL A 33 -2.59 -4.33 -6.20
N LEU A 34 -1.65 -4.21 -5.27
CA LEU A 34 -0.69 -5.25 -4.92
C LEU A 34 -1.25 -6.22 -3.88
N THR A 35 -2.05 -5.73 -2.94
CA THR A 35 -2.59 -6.54 -1.85
C THR A 35 -3.91 -5.95 -1.33
N LEU A 36 -4.79 -6.83 -0.86
CA LEU A 36 -6.02 -6.48 -0.16
C LEU A 36 -5.83 -6.71 1.33
N ILE A 37 -6.22 -5.74 2.14
CA ILE A 37 -6.10 -5.78 3.58
C ILE A 37 -7.51 -5.78 4.16
N ARG A 38 -7.76 -6.68 5.13
CA ARG A 38 -9.06 -6.84 5.76
C ARG A 38 -8.88 -6.90 7.28
N HIS A 39 -9.61 -6.06 7.99
CA HIS A 39 -9.61 -5.99 9.44
C HIS A 39 -11.04 -6.19 9.94
N ALA A 40 -11.35 -7.41 10.40
CA ALA A 40 -12.65 -7.71 11.00
C ALA A 40 -12.66 -7.42 12.51
N GLY A 41 -13.84 -7.13 13.04
CA GLY A 41 -14.08 -6.95 14.46
C GLY A 41 -14.51 -5.53 14.83
N PRO A 42 -14.46 -5.18 16.11
CA PRO A 42 -14.86 -3.86 16.59
C PRO A 42 -13.87 -2.78 16.16
N HIS A 43 -14.41 -1.72 15.57
CA HIS A 43 -13.68 -0.50 15.17
C HIS A 43 -14.36 0.74 15.76
N ILE A 44 -13.56 1.80 15.93
CA ILE A 44 -14.11 3.16 16.00
C ILE A 44 -14.17 3.70 14.57
N MET A 45 -15.37 4.04 14.14
CA MET A 45 -15.66 4.56 12.81
C MET A 45 -15.90 6.06 12.87
N VAL A 46 -15.57 6.73 11.78
CA VAL A 46 -15.83 8.15 11.55
C VAL A 46 -16.56 8.28 10.23
N ASP A 47 -17.73 8.91 10.31
CA ASP A 47 -18.56 9.26 9.16
C ASP A 47 -18.38 10.76 8.89
N LEU A 48 -17.71 11.06 7.77
CA LEU A 48 -17.49 12.42 7.30
C LEU A 48 -18.48 12.73 6.19
N THR A 49 -19.46 13.59 6.49
CA THR A 49 -20.40 14.08 5.47
C THR A 49 -19.75 15.21 4.70
N LEU A 50 -19.78 15.10 3.37
CA LEU A 50 -19.23 16.07 2.44
C LEU A 50 -20.29 17.10 2.02
N SER A 51 -19.85 18.18 1.40
CA SER A 51 -20.70 19.30 0.96
C SER A 51 -21.71 18.92 -0.13
N ASP A 52 -21.50 17.79 -0.81
CA ASP A 52 -22.43 17.22 -1.79
C ASP A 52 -23.44 16.24 -1.17
N GLY A 53 -23.37 16.03 0.16
CA GLY A 53 -24.25 15.13 0.90
C GLY A 53 -23.78 13.67 0.93
N THR A 54 -22.69 13.31 0.25
CA THR A 54 -22.11 11.98 0.36
C THR A 54 -21.40 11.81 1.70
N VAL A 55 -21.24 10.55 2.14
CA VAL A 55 -20.58 10.22 3.40
C VAL A 55 -19.38 9.33 3.09
N LEU A 56 -18.21 9.71 3.61
CA LEU A 56 -17.03 8.87 3.65
C LEU A 56 -16.97 8.18 5.02
N ASN A 57 -17.02 6.84 5.01
CA ASN A 57 -16.83 6.02 6.21
C ASN A 57 -15.38 5.55 6.30
N ALA A 58 -14.71 5.81 7.41
CA ALA A 58 -13.34 5.36 7.65
C ALA A 58 -13.14 4.96 9.11
N THR A 59 -12.13 4.13 9.39
CA THR A 59 -11.69 3.95 10.77
C THR A 59 -11.08 5.25 11.30
N ASP A 60 -11.20 5.49 12.59
CA ASP A 60 -10.73 6.70 13.28
C ASP A 60 -9.29 7.13 12.92
N GLY A 61 -8.38 6.15 12.87
CA GLY A 61 -6.98 6.36 12.56
C GLY A 61 -6.63 6.41 11.08
N HIS A 62 -7.59 6.24 10.16
CA HIS A 62 -7.28 6.19 8.73
C HIS A 62 -6.86 7.57 8.22
N PRO A 63 -5.70 7.73 7.57
CA PRO A 63 -5.27 9.03 7.08
C PRO A 63 -5.98 9.43 5.78
N ILE A 64 -6.53 10.64 5.77
CA ILE A 64 -7.21 11.27 4.64
C ILE A 64 -6.41 12.50 4.23
N TRP A 65 -6.31 12.76 2.92
CA TRP A 65 -5.66 13.98 2.44
C TRP A 65 -6.54 15.20 2.73
N ASP A 66 -6.09 16.01 3.69
CA ASP A 66 -6.66 17.31 3.99
C ASP A 66 -6.01 18.36 3.10
N ALA A 67 -6.79 18.86 2.13
CA ALA A 67 -6.38 19.87 1.18
C ALA A 67 -6.27 21.27 1.80
N THR A 68 -6.87 21.54 2.97
CA THR A 68 -6.68 22.79 3.71
C THR A 68 -5.25 22.86 4.26
N THR A 69 -4.82 21.81 4.98
CA THR A 69 -3.50 21.75 5.63
C THR A 69 -2.40 21.19 4.74
N LYS A 70 -2.77 20.53 3.63
CA LYS A 70 -1.88 19.81 2.71
C LYS A 70 -1.10 18.69 3.39
N THR A 71 -1.76 17.99 4.29
CA THR A 71 -1.20 16.85 5.02
C THR A 71 -2.19 15.70 5.08
N PHE A 72 -1.68 14.48 5.31
CA PHE A 72 -2.55 13.38 5.71
C PHE A 72 -2.93 13.54 7.18
N THR A 73 -4.22 13.72 7.42
CA THR A 73 -4.81 13.89 8.75
C THR A 73 -5.67 12.65 9.05
N LYS A 74 -5.60 12.11 10.26
CA LYS A 74 -6.45 10.97 10.66
C LYS A 74 -7.91 11.36 10.54
N ALA A 75 -8.77 10.43 10.13
CA ALA A 75 -10.20 10.67 9.93
C ALA A 75 -10.88 11.34 11.13
N ILE A 76 -10.55 10.89 12.35
CA ILE A 76 -11.11 11.48 13.59
C ILE A 76 -10.64 12.91 13.85
N ASP A 77 -9.44 13.24 13.39
CA ASP A 77 -8.78 14.52 13.62
C ASP A 77 -9.13 15.56 12.54
N VAL A 78 -9.70 15.15 11.39
CA VAL A 78 -10.08 16.10 10.34
C VAL A 78 -11.17 17.06 10.85
N PRO A 79 -10.93 18.39 10.84
CA PRO A 79 -11.91 19.37 11.26
C PRO A 79 -13.14 19.46 10.34
N VAL A 80 -14.30 19.77 10.94
CA VAL A 80 -15.45 20.25 10.14
C VAL A 80 -15.11 21.61 9.55
N GLY A 81 -15.42 21.81 8.28
CA GLY A 81 -15.05 23.00 7.50
C GLY A 81 -13.83 22.79 6.61
N ASP A 82 -12.98 21.78 6.90
CA ASP A 82 -11.82 21.48 6.07
C ASP A 82 -12.20 20.78 4.76
N LYS A 83 -11.27 20.83 3.81
CA LYS A 83 -11.46 20.39 2.44
C LYS A 83 -10.66 19.11 2.18
N VAL A 84 -11.29 18.15 1.53
CA VAL A 84 -10.64 16.90 1.10
C VAL A 84 -10.52 16.85 -0.42
N LEU A 85 -9.43 16.25 -0.94
CA LEU A 85 -9.18 16.15 -2.37
C LEU A 85 -10.01 15.06 -3.03
N THR A 86 -10.71 15.39 -4.11
CA THR A 86 -11.54 14.45 -4.88
C THR A 86 -10.80 13.90 -6.11
N ALA A 87 -11.23 12.74 -6.62
CA ALA A 87 -10.68 12.14 -7.84
C ALA A 87 -10.87 13.02 -9.08
N ALA A 88 -11.84 13.94 -9.07
CA ALA A 88 -12.09 14.90 -10.16
C ALA A 88 -11.08 16.08 -10.17
N GLY A 89 -10.10 16.09 -9.26
CA GLY A 89 -9.12 17.18 -9.12
C GLY A 89 -9.64 18.40 -8.36
N GLY A 90 -10.86 18.32 -7.82
CA GLY A 90 -11.49 19.36 -7.00
C GLY A 90 -11.35 19.09 -5.50
N THR A 91 -12.14 19.81 -4.71
CA THR A 91 -12.25 19.57 -3.26
C THR A 91 -13.70 19.48 -2.82
N ALA A 92 -13.95 18.70 -1.77
CA ALA A 92 -15.22 18.68 -1.06
C ALA A 92 -15.02 19.15 0.37
N THR A 93 -15.95 19.94 0.91
CA THR A 93 -15.87 20.42 2.30
C THR A 93 -16.55 19.42 3.24
N ILE A 94 -15.91 19.12 4.37
CA ILE A 94 -16.53 18.33 5.43
C ILE A 94 -17.53 19.22 6.17
N THR A 95 -18.80 18.80 6.17
CA THR A 95 -19.90 19.56 6.77
C THR A 95 -20.29 19.02 8.13
N THR A 96 -20.18 17.70 8.33
CA THR A 96 -20.43 17.06 9.62
C THR A 96 -19.49 15.90 9.85
N LYS A 97 -19.21 15.62 11.13
CA LYS A 97 -18.43 14.46 11.57
C LYS A 97 -19.22 13.73 12.65
N TYR A 98 -19.45 12.44 12.44
CA TYR A 98 -20.06 11.55 13.42
C TYR A 98 -19.10 10.41 13.76
N VAL A 99 -18.99 10.08 15.04
CA VAL A 99 -18.06 9.06 15.54
C VAL A 99 -18.84 8.02 16.32
N HIS A 100 -18.66 6.75 15.98
CA HIS A 100 -19.37 5.64 16.60
C HIS A 100 -18.53 4.36 16.62
N GLY A 101 -18.87 3.45 17.52
CA GLY A 101 -18.31 2.09 17.51
C GLY A 101 -19.13 1.19 16.60
N GLN A 102 -18.47 0.30 15.86
CA GLN A 102 -19.13 -0.66 14.98
C GLN A 102 -18.31 -1.93 14.85
N ASP A 103 -18.97 -3.10 14.86
CA ASP A 103 -18.35 -4.37 14.49
C ASP A 103 -18.57 -4.63 13.00
N LEU A 104 -17.49 -4.57 12.22
CA LEU A 104 -17.51 -4.71 10.76
C LEU A 104 -16.17 -5.21 10.22
N THR A 105 -16.10 -5.45 8.91
CA THR A 105 -14.83 -5.66 8.21
C THR A 105 -14.43 -4.36 7.52
N ALA A 106 -13.32 -3.77 7.96
CA ALA A 106 -12.70 -2.64 7.28
C ALA A 106 -11.73 -3.14 6.20
N TYR A 107 -11.71 -2.46 5.07
CA TYR A 107 -10.89 -2.80 3.91
C TYR A 107 -9.86 -1.71 3.65
N ASN A 108 -8.68 -2.11 3.17
CA ASN A 108 -7.64 -1.19 2.73
C ASN A 108 -6.84 -1.84 1.59
N LEU A 109 -6.18 -1.04 0.77
CA LEU A 109 -5.46 -1.49 -0.43
C LEU A 109 -3.99 -1.10 -0.34
N GLU A 110 -3.11 -2.03 -0.70
CA GLU A 110 -1.70 -1.72 -0.95
C GLU A 110 -1.51 -1.46 -2.44
N ILE A 111 -1.01 -0.28 -2.79
CA ILE A 111 -0.96 0.23 -4.16
C ILE A 111 0.49 0.27 -4.65
N GLU A 112 0.66 0.00 -5.94
CA GLU A 112 1.95 -0.09 -6.60
C GLU A 112 2.76 1.23 -6.53
N GLY A 113 3.79 1.22 -5.69
CA GLY A 113 4.82 2.26 -5.61
C GLY A 113 4.35 3.60 -5.06
N ILE A 114 3.06 3.74 -4.71
CA ILE A 114 2.47 4.89 -4.04
C ILE A 114 1.48 4.43 -2.98
N HIS A 115 1.30 5.23 -1.94
CA HIS A 115 0.52 4.85 -0.77
C HIS A 115 -0.91 5.36 -0.77
N THR A 116 -1.41 5.83 -1.89
CA THR A 116 -2.69 6.53 -1.94
C THR A 116 -3.62 5.91 -2.95
N TYR A 117 -4.91 6.09 -2.75
CA TYR A 117 -5.96 5.74 -3.70
C TYR A 117 -7.20 6.56 -3.38
N TYR A 118 -8.19 6.52 -4.28
CA TYR A 118 -9.46 7.19 -4.08
C TYR A 118 -10.54 6.20 -3.60
N ALA A 119 -11.29 6.58 -2.56
CA ALA A 119 -12.35 5.77 -1.96
C ALA A 119 -13.59 6.61 -1.57
N GLY A 120 -14.76 5.97 -1.51
CA GLY A 120 -16.06 6.62 -1.24
C GLY A 120 -16.83 7.00 -2.50
N ASN A 121 -18.12 7.31 -2.32
CA ASN A 121 -19.03 7.69 -3.42
C ASN A 121 -18.62 9.01 -4.10
N THR A 122 -18.21 10.00 -3.31
CA THR A 122 -17.36 11.07 -3.80
C THR A 122 -15.93 10.64 -3.52
N PRO A 123 -15.16 10.18 -4.53
CA PRO A 123 -13.91 9.49 -4.24
C PRO A 123 -12.88 10.45 -3.66
N ILE A 124 -12.46 10.20 -2.42
CA ILE A 124 -11.51 11.01 -1.65
C ILE A 124 -10.14 10.34 -1.60
N LEU A 125 -9.08 11.14 -1.72
CA LEU A 125 -7.70 10.64 -1.60
C LEU A 125 -7.41 10.19 -0.16
N VAL A 126 -7.19 8.89 0.01
CA VAL A 126 -6.85 8.25 1.29
C VAL A 126 -5.45 7.63 1.22
N HIS A 127 -4.85 7.35 2.38
CA HIS A 127 -3.52 6.78 2.49
C HIS A 127 -3.53 5.39 3.13
N ASN A 128 -2.85 4.43 2.51
CA ASN A 128 -2.52 3.16 3.12
C ASN A 128 -1.27 3.28 4.00
N THR A 129 -1.45 3.23 5.32
CA THR A 129 -0.37 3.38 6.31
C THR A 129 0.78 2.38 6.10
N CYS A 130 2.03 2.87 6.08
CA CYS A 130 3.25 2.13 5.71
C CYS A 130 3.58 0.86 6.55
N THR A 131 2.92 0.64 7.69
CA THR A 131 3.12 -0.60 8.47
C THR A 131 2.54 -1.84 7.78
N THR A 132 1.65 -1.67 6.80
CA THR A 132 1.08 -2.79 6.04
C THR A 132 2.12 -3.46 5.16
N SER A 133 2.88 -2.68 4.38
CA SER A 133 3.92 -3.22 3.49
C SER A 133 4.98 -4.02 4.23
N GLN A 134 5.41 -3.56 5.42
CA GLN A 134 6.32 -4.32 6.29
C GLN A 134 5.73 -5.66 6.71
N LYS A 135 4.44 -5.70 7.07
CA LYS A 135 3.74 -6.94 7.41
C LYS A 135 3.67 -7.89 6.21
N ILE A 136 3.31 -7.38 5.03
CA ILE A 136 3.27 -8.16 3.78
C ILE A 136 4.64 -8.77 3.47
N LEU A 137 5.71 -7.97 3.55
CA LEU A 137 7.09 -8.43 3.35
C LEU A 137 7.54 -9.45 4.40
N SER A 138 6.95 -9.46 5.59
CA SER A 138 7.22 -10.44 6.64
C SER A 138 6.35 -11.71 6.57
N ASP A 139 5.35 -11.77 5.69
CA ASP A 139 4.48 -12.94 5.50
C ASP A 139 4.73 -13.62 4.15
N PRO A 140 5.45 -14.76 4.12
CA PRO A 140 5.72 -15.51 2.90
C PRO A 140 4.49 -15.86 2.07
N LYS A 141 3.31 -16.01 2.68
CA LYS A 141 2.06 -16.34 1.97
C LYS A 141 1.56 -15.16 1.14
N SER A 142 1.67 -13.94 1.69
CA SER A 142 1.26 -12.70 1.04
C SER A 142 2.13 -12.32 -0.15
N LEU A 143 3.34 -12.89 -0.27
CA LEU A 143 4.28 -12.60 -1.37
C LEU A 143 4.12 -13.53 -2.58
N LYS A 144 3.32 -14.59 -2.48
CA LYS A 144 3.23 -15.62 -3.53
C LYS A 144 2.63 -15.02 -4.80
N GLY A 145 3.37 -15.11 -5.91
CA GLY A 145 2.92 -14.65 -7.22
C GLY A 145 3.20 -13.17 -7.50
N LEU A 146 3.69 -12.41 -6.52
CA LEU A 146 4.17 -11.06 -6.76
C LEU A 146 5.44 -11.07 -7.62
N THR A 147 5.56 -10.10 -8.52
CA THR A 147 6.76 -9.94 -9.36
C THR A 147 7.91 -9.30 -8.56
N PRO A 148 9.18 -9.43 -8.99
CA PRO A 148 10.30 -8.72 -8.37
C PRO A 148 10.05 -7.21 -8.23
N LYS A 149 9.44 -6.59 -9.24
CA LYS A 149 9.08 -5.17 -9.20
C LYS A 149 8.07 -4.88 -8.09
N GLN A 150 7.05 -5.72 -7.91
CA GLN A 150 6.07 -5.54 -6.85
C GLN A 150 6.67 -5.72 -5.45
N ILE A 151 7.70 -6.57 -5.31
CA ILE A 151 8.49 -6.65 -4.06
C ILE A 151 9.28 -5.37 -3.83
N ASP A 152 9.88 -4.80 -4.88
CA ASP A 152 10.55 -3.52 -4.80
C ASP A 152 9.57 -2.41 -4.40
N ASP A 153 8.38 -2.38 -4.99
CA ASP A 153 7.34 -1.41 -4.65
C ASP A 153 6.89 -1.57 -3.18
N LEU A 154 6.66 -2.79 -2.71
CA LEU A 154 6.38 -3.06 -1.29
C LEU A 154 7.53 -2.64 -0.38
N ALA A 155 8.78 -2.85 -0.78
CA ALA A 155 9.94 -2.43 0.00
C ALA A 155 10.07 -0.92 0.07
N ARG A 156 9.85 -0.19 -1.02
CA ARG A 156 9.77 1.29 -1.01
C ARG A 156 8.64 1.74 -0.08
N ASN A 157 7.49 1.08 -0.18
CA ASN A 157 6.32 1.38 0.63
C ASN A 157 6.56 1.10 2.13
N ALA A 158 7.39 0.12 2.46
CA ALA A 158 7.85 -0.16 3.81
C ALA A 158 8.90 0.85 4.32
N GLY A 159 9.27 1.82 3.50
CA GLY A 159 10.32 2.81 3.76
C GLY A 159 11.72 2.25 3.58
N TYR A 160 11.94 1.14 2.87
CA TYR A 160 13.28 0.57 2.68
C TYR A 160 14.01 1.20 1.50
N GLU A 161 15.31 1.41 1.67
CA GLU A 161 16.21 1.77 0.58
C GLU A 161 16.52 0.52 -0.26
N ILE A 162 16.32 0.63 -1.57
CA ILE A 162 16.62 -0.45 -2.52
C ILE A 162 17.99 -0.19 -3.13
N LEU A 163 18.90 -1.12 -2.89
CA LEU A 163 20.16 -1.18 -3.61
C LEU A 163 20.06 -2.34 -4.60
N PRO A 164 19.94 -2.07 -5.93
CA PRO A 164 20.18 -3.10 -6.92
C PRO A 164 21.57 -3.66 -6.63
N GLY A 165 21.69 -4.99 -6.65
CA GLY A 165 22.90 -5.65 -6.18
C GLY A 165 24.14 -4.99 -6.75
N LYS A 166 25.09 -4.56 -5.89
CA LYS A 166 26.49 -4.43 -6.30
C LYS A 166 26.98 -5.85 -6.60
N ALA A 167 26.62 -6.30 -7.79
CA ALA A 167 26.90 -7.61 -8.32
C ALA A 167 28.36 -7.61 -8.75
N THR A 168 29.18 -8.45 -8.14
CA THR A 168 30.09 -9.21 -8.99
C THR A 168 29.22 -10.05 -9.93
N ALA A 169 29.69 -10.36 -11.14
CA ALA A 169 28.95 -11.08 -12.19
C ALA A 169 28.32 -12.43 -11.78
N SER A 170 28.59 -12.89 -10.56
CA SER A 170 28.15 -14.14 -9.95
C SER A 170 26.89 -14.06 -9.07
N ASN A 171 26.40 -12.89 -8.62
CA ASN A 171 25.15 -12.82 -7.83
C ASN A 171 24.49 -11.41 -7.81
N PRO A 172 23.50 -11.13 -8.68
CA PRO A 172 22.83 -9.83 -8.76
C PRO A 172 21.58 -9.75 -7.86
N ALA A 173 21.69 -10.14 -6.58
CA ALA A 173 20.57 -10.05 -5.66
C ALA A 173 20.20 -8.59 -5.33
N THR A 174 18.92 -8.23 -5.45
CA THR A 174 18.38 -6.96 -4.94
C THR A 174 18.35 -7.00 -3.42
N ARG A 175 18.89 -5.95 -2.80
CA ARG A 175 19.00 -5.83 -1.35
C ARG A 175 18.23 -4.62 -0.86
N TYR A 176 17.64 -4.76 0.32
CA TYR A 176 16.82 -3.73 0.94
C TYR A 176 17.40 -3.39 2.31
N TYR A 177 17.31 -2.13 2.69
CA TYR A 177 17.96 -1.61 3.89
C TYR A 177 17.03 -0.65 4.64
N SER A 178 17.10 -0.68 5.97
CA SER A 178 16.46 0.34 6.79
C SER A 178 17.15 1.70 6.57
N PRO A 179 16.40 2.79 6.32
CA PRO A 179 16.98 4.12 6.11
C PRO A 179 17.82 4.57 7.29
N GLY A 180 18.89 5.30 7.02
CA GLY A 180 19.75 5.90 8.04
C GLY A 180 20.68 4.92 8.78
N THR A 181 20.30 3.64 8.93
CA THR A 181 21.13 2.63 9.60
C THR A 181 21.93 1.76 8.63
N LYS A 182 21.50 1.68 7.36
CA LYS A 182 22.04 0.77 6.33
C LYS A 182 22.11 -0.68 6.80
N GLN A 183 21.26 -1.06 7.76
CA GLN A 183 21.10 -2.45 8.17
C GLN A 183 20.31 -3.20 7.11
N ALA A 184 20.84 -4.32 6.66
CA ALA A 184 20.15 -5.17 5.70
C ALA A 184 18.86 -5.69 6.33
N VAL A 185 17.74 -5.57 5.61
CA VAL A 185 16.51 -6.23 6.04
C VAL A 185 16.67 -7.75 5.85
N GLY A 186 15.92 -8.53 6.62
CA GLY A 186 16.00 -9.99 6.66
C GLY A 186 15.53 -10.73 5.40
N PHE A 187 15.57 -10.11 4.22
CA PHE A 187 15.27 -10.76 2.94
C PHE A 187 16.00 -10.11 1.76
N ARG A 188 16.09 -10.85 0.64
CA ARG A 188 16.61 -10.37 -0.65
C ARG A 188 15.82 -10.98 -1.79
N VAL A 189 15.75 -10.29 -2.92
CA VAL A 189 15.24 -10.84 -4.18
C VAL A 189 16.42 -11.31 -5.02
N LEU A 190 16.33 -12.53 -5.55
CA LEU A 190 17.35 -13.15 -6.38
C LEU A 190 16.76 -13.47 -7.76
N PRO A 191 17.55 -13.35 -8.84
CA PRO A 191 17.12 -13.78 -10.16
C PRO A 191 17.02 -15.32 -10.23
N GLU A 192 16.53 -15.83 -11.35
CA GLU A 192 16.63 -17.25 -11.67
C GLU A 192 18.11 -17.69 -11.76
N GLY A 193 18.38 -18.95 -11.40
CA GLY A 193 19.60 -19.63 -11.85
C GLY A 193 20.90 -19.19 -11.16
N VAL A 194 20.83 -18.61 -9.96
CA VAL A 194 22.02 -18.19 -9.20
C VAL A 194 22.93 -19.39 -8.95
N ALA A 195 24.11 -19.39 -9.61
CA ALA A 195 25.09 -20.46 -9.51
C ALA A 195 25.53 -20.68 -8.06
N GLY A 196 25.57 -21.96 -7.63
CA GLY A 196 25.97 -22.33 -6.27
C GLY A 196 24.93 -22.07 -5.18
N GLN A 197 23.74 -21.57 -5.50
CA GLN A 197 22.60 -21.57 -4.59
C GLN A 197 21.55 -22.59 -5.05
N PRO A 198 20.98 -23.39 -4.15
CA PRO A 198 19.76 -24.11 -4.47
C PRO A 198 18.67 -23.03 -4.71
N GLY A 199 18.43 -22.63 -5.95
CA GLY A 199 17.41 -21.63 -6.28
C GLY A 199 16.02 -22.26 -6.38
N ILE A 200 15.06 -21.48 -6.84
CA ILE A 200 13.81 -22.00 -7.42
C ILE A 200 14.01 -21.98 -8.95
N LYS A 201 14.03 -23.15 -9.58
CA LYS A 201 14.25 -23.29 -11.03
C LYS A 201 13.11 -22.61 -11.80
N GLY A 202 13.43 -21.83 -12.84
CA GLY A 202 12.42 -21.19 -13.71
C GLY A 202 11.84 -19.87 -13.21
N SER A 203 12.41 -19.22 -12.18
CA SER A 203 11.86 -17.95 -11.66
C SER A 203 12.81 -17.21 -10.73
N ALA A 204 12.65 -15.88 -10.66
CA ALA A 204 13.12 -15.09 -9.53
C ALA A 204 12.45 -15.55 -8.22
N TYR A 205 13.13 -15.34 -7.09
CA TYR A 205 12.61 -15.70 -5.79
C TYR A 205 13.07 -14.72 -4.70
N LEU A 206 12.22 -14.53 -3.69
CA LEU A 206 12.61 -13.88 -2.45
C LEU A 206 13.18 -14.94 -1.50
N ARG A 207 14.27 -14.63 -0.82
CA ARG A 207 14.86 -15.46 0.23
C ARG A 207 14.99 -14.66 1.51
N TYR A 208 14.53 -15.24 2.62
CA TYR A 208 14.70 -14.68 3.96
C TYR A 208 16.05 -15.10 4.57
N PHE A 209 16.57 -14.24 5.44
CA PHE A 209 17.83 -14.42 6.15
C PHE A 209 17.69 -13.95 7.60
N GLY A 210 18.17 -14.77 8.53
CA GLY A 210 18.06 -14.52 9.96
C GLY A 210 16.62 -14.65 10.49
N GLY A 211 16.51 -14.80 11.81
CA GLY A 211 15.21 -14.92 12.48
C GLY A 211 14.44 -16.20 12.11
N PRO A 212 13.12 -16.24 12.40
CA PRO A 212 12.29 -17.45 12.25
C PRO A 212 12.09 -17.93 10.81
N LEU A 213 12.28 -17.05 9.82
CA LEU A 213 12.09 -17.37 8.40
C LEU A 213 13.41 -17.69 7.69
N ASP A 214 14.53 -17.79 8.40
CA ASP A 214 15.85 -17.96 7.80
C ASP A 214 15.89 -19.11 6.78
N GLY A 215 16.37 -18.82 5.59
CA GLY A 215 16.49 -19.80 4.50
C GLY A 215 15.19 -20.07 3.73
N GLN A 216 14.02 -19.59 4.20
CA GLN A 216 12.76 -19.73 3.47
C GLN A 216 12.82 -18.99 2.14
N ARG A 217 12.20 -19.59 1.11
CA ARG A 217 12.15 -19.05 -0.26
C ARG A 217 10.72 -18.94 -0.73
N VAL A 218 10.41 -17.83 -1.40
CA VAL A 218 9.11 -17.58 -2.03
C VAL A 218 9.31 -17.40 -3.52
N LYS A 219 8.62 -18.22 -4.32
CA LYS A 219 8.60 -18.09 -5.77
C LYS A 219 7.87 -16.81 -6.16
N LEU A 220 8.53 -15.96 -6.95
CA LEU A 220 7.96 -14.73 -7.47
C LEU A 220 7.36 -14.97 -8.86
N GLY A 221 6.42 -14.11 -9.25
CA GLY A 221 5.84 -14.05 -10.59
C GLY A 221 6.87 -13.62 -11.63
N ALA A 222 6.58 -13.92 -12.90
CA ALA A 222 7.33 -13.34 -14.00
C ALA A 222 7.10 -11.81 -14.04
N PRO A 223 8.10 -11.02 -14.46
CA PRO A 223 7.93 -9.58 -14.66
C PRO A 223 6.84 -9.25 -15.69
#